data_AF-A0ABD3F321-F1
#
_entry.id   AF-A0ABD3F321-F1
#
_cell.length_a   1.000
_cell.length_b   1.000
_cell.length_c   1.000
_cell.angle_alpha   90.00
_cell.angle_beta   90.00
_cell.angle_gamma   90.00
#
_symmetry.space_group_name_H-M   'P 1'
#
loop_
_entity.id
_entity.type
_entity.pdbx_description
1 polymer ?
#
loop_
_entity_poly.entity_id
_entity_poly.type
_entity_poly.pdbx_seq_one_letter_code
_entity_poly.pdbx_strand_id
1 'polypeptide(L)'
;MLQELAIKAKDDEDLNMKVLYMCMRAQDSTGYPKATPELCDWLFPKDARDESIAKQLQDIFHYATEHWDTVQTQWLGLFTDTSTDAAVVETLKYQEPVRSANRKEKPSSKMVVIVIDEVRNLFNNPPKGLDHFRMLRHALSLANKGICTEGAIFGVLVDTNSRIVDLSPPEALDPAYRCHKKTGSELLFPPFVLTHTMDGNWEQYCRDNRQRSAEDEEQKESGDASGGAETSNEKKETELSMDDEIIAYKSAVRGEEAVWESLRRMGRPLWYGSPNNKVDVIAFASEKLMLGENPGVETSYTAHTMFGVASMLCRLGVRPYLTSTLSSRAVAGFMATLVYVNYERDGFLSCYDSDPVLTFGATKVWHALDGALAKFILPQLSKLILNKALDTGGVGEMVARIVMLLAMDKCVEKNSNGRLDNECIGQFVPLEKFLDVLQVGAMSIINKGESEPSDDEKPAFEEWLSKWKGWYVGYTHFVQLIGEPNEDTLWFLLGRRAAGVFPPNQHGADLLIPILRRGQMRCH
;
A
#
# COMPACT_ATOMS: atom_id res chain seq x y z
N MET A 1 7.71 -4.81 -1.14
CA MET A 1 9.08 -4.52 -0.68
C MET A 1 9.81 -5.76 -0.22
N LEU A 2 9.39 -6.47 0.84
CA LEU A 2 10.08 -7.68 1.30
C LEU A 2 10.16 -8.78 0.23
N GLN A 3 9.07 -8.95 -0.53
CA GLN A 3 9.06 -9.83 -1.71
C GLN A 3 10.04 -9.36 -2.80
N GLU A 4 10.10 -8.05 -3.08
CA GLU A 4 11.06 -7.48 -4.04
C GLU A 4 12.51 -7.67 -3.59
N LEU A 5 12.80 -7.54 -2.29
CA LEU A 5 14.10 -7.85 -1.72
C LEU A 5 14.45 -9.32 -1.93
N ALA A 6 13.49 -10.22 -1.74
CA ALA A 6 13.65 -11.65 -1.97
C ALA A 6 13.85 -12.00 -3.46
N ILE A 7 13.17 -11.27 -4.37
CA ILE A 7 13.38 -11.40 -5.82
C ILE A 7 14.78 -10.91 -6.20
N LYS A 8 15.20 -9.74 -5.71
CA LYS A 8 16.57 -9.24 -5.93
C LYS A 8 17.63 -10.21 -5.38
N ALA A 9 17.41 -10.78 -4.20
CA ALA A 9 18.29 -11.80 -3.62
C ALA A 9 18.35 -13.10 -4.43
N LYS A 10 17.40 -13.32 -5.34
CA LYS A 10 17.43 -14.43 -6.31
C LYS A 10 18.21 -14.05 -7.57
N ASP A 11 17.94 -12.87 -8.11
CA ASP A 11 18.36 -12.48 -9.46
C ASP A 11 19.76 -11.84 -9.50
N ASP A 12 20.22 -11.28 -8.38
CA ASP A 12 21.53 -10.64 -8.24
C ASP A 12 22.50 -11.61 -7.55
N GLU A 13 23.45 -12.14 -8.32
CA GLU A 13 24.47 -13.08 -7.82
C GLU A 13 25.53 -12.38 -6.93
N ASP A 14 25.68 -11.05 -7.04
CA ASP A 14 26.60 -10.28 -6.21
C ASP A 14 26.03 -10.03 -4.80
N LEU A 15 24.69 -10.08 -4.68
CA LEU A 15 23.99 -10.12 -3.40
C LEU A 15 24.24 -11.47 -2.70
N ASN A 16 25.27 -11.50 -1.84
CA ASN A 16 25.57 -12.60 -0.90
C ASN A 16 24.52 -12.72 0.23
N MET A 17 23.24 -12.65 -0.12
CA MET A 17 22.10 -12.61 0.79
C MET A 17 20.99 -13.54 0.32
N LYS A 18 20.31 -14.21 1.26
CA LYS A 18 19.03 -14.90 1.02
C LYS A 18 18.00 -14.46 2.06
N VAL A 19 16.73 -14.42 1.69
CA VAL A 19 15.63 -13.91 2.50
C VAL A 19 14.62 -15.02 2.78
N LEU A 20 14.47 -15.37 4.06
CA LEU A 20 13.41 -16.24 4.56
C LEU A 20 12.29 -15.37 5.16
N TYR A 21 11.10 -15.40 4.56
CA TYR A 21 9.94 -14.64 5.02
C TYR A 21 9.02 -15.50 5.90
N MET A 22 8.54 -14.92 6.99
CA MET A 22 7.59 -15.52 7.92
C MET A 22 6.48 -14.52 8.23
N CYS A 23 5.22 -14.95 8.17
CA CYS A 23 4.06 -14.14 8.52
C CYS A 23 3.29 -14.77 9.69
N MET A 24 3.26 -14.07 10.83
CA MET A 24 2.68 -14.57 12.09
C MET A 24 1.16 -14.41 12.21
N ARG A 25 0.44 -14.30 11.09
CA ARG A 25 -1.03 -14.27 11.12
C ARG A 25 -1.57 -15.65 11.45
N ALA A 26 -2.81 -15.69 11.94
CA ALA A 26 -3.50 -16.95 12.23
C ALA A 26 -3.61 -17.84 10.98
N GLN A 27 -3.60 -19.16 11.18
CA GLN A 27 -3.58 -20.18 10.11
C GLN A 27 -4.77 -20.09 9.14
N ASP A 28 -5.90 -19.56 9.59
CA ASP A 28 -7.12 -19.33 8.83
C ASP A 28 -7.16 -17.95 8.13
N SER A 29 -6.10 -17.14 8.24
CA SER A 29 -6.07 -15.81 7.64
C SER A 29 -5.97 -15.85 6.12
N THR A 30 -6.93 -15.25 5.42
CA THR A 30 -7.02 -15.23 3.95
C THR A 30 -6.14 -14.18 3.28
N GLY A 31 -5.56 -13.25 4.03
CA GLY A 31 -4.83 -12.13 3.45
C GLY A 31 -3.47 -12.48 2.80
N TYR A 32 -2.86 -11.48 2.17
CA TYR A 32 -1.54 -11.52 1.54
C TYR A 32 -0.54 -10.61 2.26
N PRO A 33 0.77 -10.96 2.32
CA PRO A 33 1.38 -12.25 1.90
C PRO A 33 0.92 -13.41 2.77
N LYS A 34 0.92 -14.67 2.29
CA LYS A 34 0.35 -15.82 3.00
C LYS A 34 0.92 -16.00 4.43
N ALA A 35 0.06 -16.46 5.35
CA ALA A 35 0.47 -16.82 6.71
C ALA A 35 1.39 -18.04 6.68
N THR A 36 2.36 -18.10 7.59
CA THR A 36 3.33 -19.22 7.69
C THR A 36 3.27 -19.87 9.09
N PRO A 37 2.12 -20.40 9.51
CA PRO A 37 1.93 -20.93 10.86
C PRO A 37 2.87 -22.10 11.18
N GLU A 38 3.17 -22.98 10.22
CA GLU A 38 4.03 -24.15 10.48
C GLU A 38 5.48 -23.73 10.73
N LEU A 39 6.01 -22.81 9.92
CA LEU A 39 7.34 -22.25 10.11
C LEU A 39 7.42 -21.42 11.40
N CYS A 40 6.35 -20.69 11.75
CA CYS A 40 6.26 -19.98 13.02
C CYS A 40 6.26 -20.92 14.22
N ASP A 41 5.43 -21.98 14.22
CA ASP A 41 5.35 -22.97 15.29
C ASP A 41 6.64 -23.79 15.40
N TRP A 42 7.30 -24.04 14.27
CA TRP A 42 8.61 -24.70 14.26
C TRP A 42 9.68 -23.81 14.88
N LEU A 43 9.78 -22.52 14.52
CA LEU A 43 10.79 -21.61 15.05
C LEU A 43 10.51 -21.17 16.50
N PHE A 44 9.23 -21.08 16.89
CA PHE A 44 8.78 -20.67 18.23
C PHE A 44 7.86 -21.74 18.84
N PRO A 45 8.36 -22.94 19.15
CA PRO A 45 7.56 -23.98 19.77
C PRO A 45 7.08 -23.55 21.17
N LYS A 46 5.97 -24.13 21.66
CA LYS A 46 5.35 -23.74 22.95
C LYS A 46 6.29 -23.82 24.17
N ASP A 47 7.27 -24.72 24.12
CA ASP A 47 8.30 -24.91 25.16
C ASP A 47 9.67 -24.36 24.72
N ALA A 48 9.68 -23.38 23.79
CA ALA A 48 10.91 -22.81 23.26
C ALA A 48 11.80 -22.24 24.36
N ARG A 49 13.11 -22.46 24.20
CA ARG A 49 14.17 -21.79 24.93
C ARG A 49 15.11 -21.12 23.93
N ASP A 50 15.88 -20.14 24.39
CA ASP A 50 16.79 -19.40 23.52
C ASP A 50 17.75 -20.34 22.77
N GLU A 51 18.18 -21.44 23.39
CA GLU A 51 19.04 -22.45 22.75
C GLU A 51 18.33 -23.26 21.66
N SER A 52 17.03 -23.56 21.82
CA SER A 52 16.28 -24.30 20.79
C SER A 52 16.04 -23.43 19.57
N ILE A 53 15.68 -22.16 19.78
CA ILE A 53 15.51 -21.18 18.70
C ILE A 53 16.87 -20.96 18.01
N ALA A 54 17.95 -20.81 18.77
CA ALA A 54 19.29 -20.64 18.21
C ALA A 54 19.71 -21.79 17.30
N LYS A 55 19.39 -23.04 17.69
CA LYS A 55 19.64 -24.22 16.87
C LYS A 55 18.84 -24.18 15.57
N GLN A 56 17.56 -23.86 15.62
CA GLN A 56 16.71 -23.75 14.43
C GLN A 56 17.19 -22.64 13.48
N LEU A 57 17.65 -21.52 14.03
CA LEU A 57 18.29 -20.46 13.26
C LEU A 57 19.55 -20.97 12.55
N GLN A 58 20.42 -21.74 13.25
CA GLN A 58 21.59 -22.37 12.62
C GLN A 58 21.18 -23.36 11.52
N ASP A 59 20.13 -24.17 11.75
CA ASP A 59 19.61 -25.12 10.76
C ASP A 59 19.14 -24.39 9.48
N ILE A 60 18.46 -23.24 9.63
CA ILE A 60 18.10 -22.37 8.50
C ILE A 60 19.36 -21.92 7.73
N PHE A 61 20.38 -21.43 8.44
CA PHE A 61 21.60 -20.91 7.80
C PHE A 61 22.38 -22.00 7.06
N HIS A 62 22.54 -23.18 7.67
CA HIS A 62 23.25 -24.29 7.05
C HIS A 62 22.51 -24.82 5.82
N TYR A 63 21.19 -24.99 5.90
CA TYR A 63 20.37 -25.38 4.76
C TYR A 63 20.48 -24.38 3.61
N ALA A 64 20.35 -23.08 3.91
CA ALA A 64 20.50 -22.03 2.90
C ALA A 64 21.89 -22.05 2.26
N THR A 65 22.94 -22.29 3.05
CA THR A 65 24.32 -22.33 2.57
C THR A 65 24.59 -23.51 1.65
N GLU A 66 24.01 -24.68 1.95
CA GLU A 66 24.09 -25.90 1.14
C GLU A 66 23.32 -25.77 -0.18
N HIS A 67 22.17 -25.10 -0.15
CA HIS A 67 21.28 -24.94 -1.31
C HIS A 67 21.26 -23.51 -1.88
N TRP A 68 22.36 -22.78 -1.73
CA TRP A 68 22.42 -21.31 -1.94
C TRP A 68 21.86 -20.83 -3.28
N ASP A 69 22.16 -21.57 -4.36
CA ASP A 69 21.78 -21.20 -5.73
C ASP A 69 20.28 -21.38 -5.99
N THR A 70 19.62 -22.28 -5.25
CA THR A 70 18.22 -22.67 -5.49
C THR A 70 17.25 -22.26 -4.40
N VAL A 71 17.75 -22.05 -3.17
CA VAL A 71 16.92 -21.89 -1.96
C VAL A 71 15.96 -20.70 -2.04
N GLN A 72 16.39 -19.58 -2.66
CA GLN A 72 15.54 -18.39 -2.77
C GLN A 72 14.28 -18.65 -3.62
N THR A 73 14.39 -19.51 -4.64
CA THR A 73 13.23 -19.86 -5.48
C THR A 73 12.18 -20.62 -4.69
N GLN A 74 12.60 -21.54 -3.81
CA GLN A 74 11.71 -22.23 -2.89
C GLN A 74 11.08 -21.26 -1.90
N TRP A 75 11.90 -20.41 -1.26
CA TRP A 75 11.43 -19.48 -0.22
C TRP A 75 10.52 -18.38 -0.75
N LEU A 76 10.63 -17.99 -2.03
CA LEU A 76 9.68 -17.06 -2.66
C LEU A 76 8.24 -17.61 -2.65
N GLY A 77 8.05 -18.93 -2.62
CA GLY A 77 6.73 -19.55 -2.49
C GLY A 77 6.01 -19.17 -1.18
N LEU A 78 6.74 -18.85 -0.11
CA LEU A 78 6.17 -18.47 1.20
C LEU A 78 5.28 -17.22 1.13
N PHE A 79 5.46 -16.35 0.13
CA PHE A 79 4.61 -15.18 -0.04
C PHE A 79 3.22 -15.52 -0.61
N THR A 80 3.12 -16.60 -1.40
CA THR A 80 1.99 -16.85 -2.30
C THR A 80 1.28 -18.18 -2.07
N ASP A 81 2.00 -19.21 -1.64
CA ASP A 81 1.51 -20.58 -1.56
C ASP A 81 1.61 -21.15 -0.13
N THR A 82 0.45 -21.52 0.42
CA THR A 82 0.35 -22.10 1.76
C THR A 82 1.06 -23.46 1.86
N SER A 83 1.16 -24.22 0.77
CA SER A 83 1.84 -25.53 0.79
C SER A 83 3.35 -25.42 0.96
N THR A 84 3.92 -24.25 0.59
CA THR A 84 5.34 -23.98 0.74
C THR A 84 5.77 -23.89 2.21
N ASP A 85 4.89 -23.45 3.12
CA ASP A 85 5.18 -23.34 4.56
C ASP A 85 5.59 -24.70 5.14
N ALA A 86 4.73 -25.71 4.97
CA ALA A 86 4.98 -27.09 5.41
C ALA A 86 6.23 -27.68 4.74
N ALA A 87 6.37 -27.51 3.43
CA ALA A 87 7.48 -28.04 2.67
C ALA A 87 8.84 -27.47 3.14
N VAL A 88 8.90 -26.17 3.44
CA VAL A 88 10.12 -25.54 3.98
C VAL A 88 10.44 -26.13 5.36
N VAL A 89 9.45 -26.29 6.24
CA VAL A 89 9.65 -26.91 7.56
C VAL A 89 10.14 -28.35 7.45
N GLU A 90 9.59 -29.15 6.54
CA GLU A 90 10.04 -30.53 6.30
C GLU A 90 11.50 -30.56 5.84
N THR A 91 11.88 -29.68 4.92
CA THR A 91 13.28 -29.58 4.45
C THR A 91 14.24 -29.17 5.56
N LEU A 92 13.83 -28.25 6.44
CA LEU A 92 14.66 -27.80 7.57
C LEU A 92 14.79 -28.86 8.67
N LYS A 93 13.79 -29.74 8.83
CA LYS A 93 13.83 -30.87 9.77
C LYS A 93 14.70 -32.03 9.27
N TYR A 94 14.76 -32.24 7.96
CA TYR A 94 15.51 -33.34 7.37
C TYR A 94 16.92 -32.89 6.99
N GLN A 95 17.87 -33.10 7.91
CA GLN A 95 19.31 -32.96 7.62
C GLN A 95 19.95 -34.34 7.51
N GLU A 96 20.53 -34.68 6.35
CA GLU A 96 21.57 -35.71 6.34
C GLU A 96 22.79 -35.18 7.09
N PRO A 97 23.48 -36.01 7.90
CA PRO A 97 24.69 -35.58 8.60
C PRO A 97 25.77 -35.20 7.57
N VAL A 98 26.09 -33.91 7.51
CA VAL A 98 27.10 -33.36 6.59
C VAL A 98 28.44 -34.06 6.80
N ARG A 99 28.93 -34.73 5.75
CA ARG A 99 30.33 -35.17 5.64
C ARG A 99 31.17 -33.91 5.47
N SER A 100 32.13 -33.70 6.37
CA SER A 100 33.10 -32.60 6.32
C SER A 100 33.88 -32.61 5.00
N ALA A 101 33.41 -31.84 4.02
CA ALA A 101 34.17 -31.57 2.81
C ALA A 101 35.18 -30.46 3.11
N ASN A 102 36.46 -30.82 3.14
CA ASN A 102 37.58 -29.87 3.11
C ASN A 102 37.47 -28.99 1.84
N ARG A 103 36.83 -27.82 1.92
CA ARG A 103 36.95 -26.78 0.89
C ARG A 103 37.76 -25.61 1.43
N LYS A 104 38.96 -25.46 0.85
CA LYS A 104 39.84 -24.29 0.96
C LYS A 104 39.35 -23.20 0.00
N GLU A 105 38.14 -22.71 0.17
CA GLU A 105 37.69 -21.49 -0.52
C GLU A 105 37.59 -20.35 0.50
N LYS A 106 37.93 -19.15 0.04
CA LYS A 106 37.81 -17.92 0.84
C LYS A 106 36.35 -17.82 1.32
N PRO A 107 36.06 -17.54 2.60
CA PRO A 107 34.69 -17.44 3.07
C PRO A 107 34.00 -16.30 2.33
N SER A 108 33.08 -16.61 1.42
CA SER A 108 32.07 -15.66 0.98
C SER A 108 31.20 -15.39 2.21
N SER A 109 31.17 -14.16 2.71
CA SER A 109 30.34 -13.82 3.87
C SER A 109 28.87 -13.89 3.46
N LYS A 110 28.27 -15.07 3.58
CA LYS A 110 26.86 -15.31 3.25
C LYS A 110 25.98 -14.78 4.36
N MET A 111 24.90 -14.10 4.01
CA MET A 111 23.93 -13.57 4.96
C MET A 111 22.55 -14.20 4.72
N VAL A 112 21.90 -14.67 5.78
CA VAL A 112 20.49 -15.03 5.75
C VAL A 112 19.69 -14.00 6.52
N VAL A 113 18.77 -13.34 5.83
CA VAL A 113 17.83 -12.37 6.43
C VAL A 113 16.54 -13.11 6.75
N ILE A 114 16.20 -13.16 8.04
CA ILE A 114 14.93 -13.72 8.52
C ILE A 114 13.99 -12.56 8.77
N VAL A 115 12.91 -12.51 8.00
CA VAL A 115 11.89 -11.48 8.10
C VAL A 115 10.68 -12.04 8.83
N ILE A 116 10.33 -11.44 9.96
CA ILE A 116 9.13 -11.79 10.73
C ILE A 116 8.13 -10.65 10.59
N ASP A 117 7.09 -10.89 9.81
CA ASP A 117 5.99 -9.97 9.55
C ASP A 117 4.80 -10.24 10.48
N GLU A 118 4.01 -9.21 10.74
CA GLU A 118 2.89 -9.21 11.69
C GLU A 118 3.33 -9.65 13.10
N VAL A 119 4.55 -9.24 13.49
CA VAL A 119 5.23 -9.65 14.73
C VAL A 119 4.45 -9.29 15.99
N ARG A 120 3.47 -8.38 15.94
CA ARG A 120 2.52 -8.15 17.05
C ARG A 120 1.89 -9.44 17.59
N ASN A 121 1.70 -10.44 16.72
CA ASN A 121 1.09 -11.71 17.08
C ASN A 121 2.02 -12.60 17.90
N LEU A 122 3.34 -12.41 17.79
CA LEU A 122 4.34 -13.02 18.67
C LEU A 122 4.14 -12.63 20.14
N PHE A 123 3.50 -11.48 20.37
CA PHE A 123 3.33 -10.85 21.68
C PHE A 123 1.93 -11.02 22.26
N ASN A 124 0.97 -11.52 21.47
CA ASN A 124 -0.39 -11.75 21.94
C ASN A 124 -0.46 -13.11 22.67
N ASN A 125 -0.49 -13.05 24.01
CA ASN A 125 -0.51 -14.19 24.96
C ASN A 125 0.84 -14.93 25.15
N PRO A 126 1.87 -14.26 25.70
CA PRO A 126 3.06 -14.98 26.14
C PRO A 126 2.67 -16.01 27.22
N PRO A 127 3.20 -17.24 27.17
CA PRO A 127 3.19 -18.12 28.34
C PRO A 127 3.74 -17.33 29.52
N LYS A 128 3.07 -17.38 30.68
CA LYS A 128 3.35 -16.53 31.86
C LYS A 128 4.83 -16.15 32.01
N GLY A 129 5.16 -14.89 31.69
CA GLY A 129 6.48 -14.29 31.96
C GLY A 129 7.57 -14.47 30.90
N LEU A 130 7.28 -15.07 29.74
CA LEU A 130 8.24 -15.16 28.63
C LEU A 130 8.11 -13.97 27.65
N ASP A 131 9.24 -13.32 27.38
CA ASP A 131 9.36 -12.25 26.39
C ASP A 131 9.99 -12.83 25.11
N HIS A 132 9.15 -13.25 24.16
CA HIS A 132 9.59 -13.84 22.89
C HIS A 132 10.52 -12.92 22.09
N PHE A 133 10.40 -11.59 22.23
CA PHE A 133 11.34 -10.65 21.59
C PHE A 133 12.73 -10.77 22.22
N ARG A 134 12.81 -10.79 23.55
CA ARG A 134 14.06 -11.01 24.26
C ARG A 134 14.68 -12.37 23.93
N MET A 135 13.86 -13.42 23.86
CA MET A 135 14.32 -14.76 23.49
C MET A 135 14.90 -14.79 22.08
N LEU A 136 14.19 -14.20 21.10
CA LEU A 136 14.67 -14.11 19.72
C LEU A 136 15.99 -13.34 19.63
N ARG A 137 16.12 -12.22 20.36
CA ARG A 137 17.37 -11.44 20.41
C ARG A 137 18.54 -12.27 20.94
N HIS A 138 18.32 -13.00 22.04
CA HIS A 138 19.38 -13.84 22.61
C HIS A 138 19.69 -15.04 21.70
N ALA A 139 18.68 -15.66 21.11
CA ALA A 139 18.82 -16.76 20.16
C ALA A 139 19.60 -16.34 18.90
N LEU A 140 19.37 -15.14 18.34
CA LEU A 140 20.15 -14.59 17.23
C LEU A 140 21.63 -14.38 17.61
N SER A 141 21.91 -13.92 18.83
CA SER A 141 23.29 -13.81 19.34
C SER A 141 23.96 -15.18 19.46
N LEU A 142 23.24 -16.18 20.02
CA LEU A 142 23.73 -17.55 20.13
C LEU A 142 23.94 -18.23 18.76
N ALA A 143 23.01 -18.02 17.82
CA ALA A 143 23.08 -18.58 16.47
C ALA A 143 24.31 -18.04 15.72
N ASN A 144 24.51 -16.71 15.72
CA ASN A 144 25.67 -16.08 15.10
C ASN A 144 26.99 -16.48 15.76
N LYS A 145 27.01 -16.71 17.08
CA LYS A 145 28.18 -17.31 17.76
C LYS A 145 28.47 -18.74 17.29
N GLY A 146 27.45 -19.51 16.91
CA GLY A 146 27.61 -20.86 16.34
C GLY A 146 28.11 -20.84 14.90
N ILE A 147 27.57 -19.94 14.07
CA ILE A 147 27.95 -19.77 12.65
C ILE A 147 29.38 -19.22 12.50
N CYS A 148 29.84 -18.43 13.46
CA CYS A 148 31.19 -17.88 13.51
C CYS A 148 31.56 -17.09 12.23
N THR A 149 32.53 -17.59 11.47
CA THR A 149 33.13 -16.92 10.31
C THR A 149 32.52 -17.34 8.98
N GLU A 150 31.56 -18.26 8.98
CA GLU A 150 30.93 -18.77 7.76
C GLU A 150 29.93 -17.77 7.15
N GLY A 151 29.38 -16.88 7.98
CA GLY A 151 28.36 -15.93 7.56
C GLY A 151 27.61 -15.32 8.75
N ALA A 152 26.40 -14.85 8.51
CA ALA A 152 25.54 -14.29 9.56
C ALA A 152 24.05 -14.50 9.29
N ILE A 153 23.27 -14.51 10.36
CA ILE A 153 21.81 -14.36 10.33
C ILE A 153 21.45 -12.97 10.82
N PHE A 154 20.59 -12.30 10.06
CA PHE A 154 20.06 -10.98 10.39
C PHE A 154 18.53 -11.05 10.53
N GLY A 155 18.02 -10.70 11.72
CA GLY A 155 16.57 -10.68 11.98
C GLY A 155 15.95 -9.32 11.68
N VAL A 156 14.89 -9.29 10.88
CA VAL A 156 14.10 -8.10 10.55
C VAL A 156 12.68 -8.30 11.06
N LEU A 157 12.24 -7.44 11.97
CA LEU A 157 10.87 -7.47 12.50
C LEU A 157 10.05 -6.39 11.80
N VAL A 158 8.91 -6.77 11.24
CA VAL A 158 8.05 -5.89 10.46
C VAL A 158 6.62 -5.96 10.97
N ASP A 159 5.96 -4.81 11.02
CA ASP A 159 4.56 -4.72 11.41
C ASP A 159 3.98 -3.36 11.00
N THR A 160 2.67 -3.31 10.85
CA THR A 160 1.94 -2.06 10.60
C THR A 160 1.65 -1.27 11.88
N ASN A 161 1.90 -1.84 13.07
CA ASN A 161 1.69 -1.19 14.37
C ASN A 161 3.01 -0.65 14.91
N SER A 162 3.02 0.66 15.12
CA SER A 162 4.13 1.43 15.69
C SER A 162 4.52 1.01 17.11
N ARG A 163 3.68 0.26 17.85
CA ARG A 163 3.99 -0.21 19.23
C ARG A 163 5.20 -1.14 19.30
N ILE A 164 5.68 -1.67 18.19
CA ILE A 164 6.95 -2.41 18.13
C ILE A 164 8.15 -1.51 18.40
N VAL A 165 8.03 -0.21 18.14
CA VAL A 165 9.05 0.80 18.48
C VAL A 165 9.23 0.90 20.01
N ASP A 166 8.21 0.56 20.79
CA ASP A 166 8.27 0.55 22.26
C ASP A 166 8.97 -0.69 22.83
N LEU A 167 9.32 -1.67 21.98
CA LEU A 167 10.06 -2.88 22.38
C LEU A 167 11.55 -2.63 22.59
N SER A 168 12.06 -1.47 22.17
CA SER A 168 13.40 -1.01 22.54
C SER A 168 13.28 -0.16 23.81
N PRO A 169 13.47 -0.73 25.03
CA PRO A 169 13.57 0.10 26.22
C PRO A 169 14.70 1.14 26.03
N PRO A 170 14.58 2.35 26.59
CA PRO A 170 15.71 3.28 26.66
C PRO A 170 16.93 2.54 27.21
N GLU A 171 18.13 2.77 26.66
CA GLU A 171 19.34 2.02 27.02
C GLU A 171 19.58 1.93 28.55
N ALA A 172 19.15 2.95 29.30
CA ALA A 172 19.23 3.02 30.76
C ALA A 172 18.33 2.03 31.51
N LEU A 173 17.31 1.47 30.86
CA LEU A 173 16.28 0.61 31.43
C LEU A 173 16.30 -0.83 30.89
N ASP A 174 17.13 -1.17 29.89
CA ASP A 174 17.26 -2.54 29.39
C ASP A 174 17.97 -3.42 30.46
N PRO A 175 17.30 -4.42 31.05
CA PRO A 175 17.93 -5.32 32.03
C PRO A 175 19.08 -6.14 31.43
N ALA A 176 19.09 -6.39 30.11
CA ALA A 176 20.19 -7.07 29.42
C ALA A 176 21.47 -6.21 29.37
N TYR A 177 21.35 -4.89 29.48
CA TYR A 177 22.47 -3.95 29.58
C TYR A 177 23.31 -4.18 30.84
N ARG A 178 22.74 -4.78 31.89
CA ARG A 178 23.44 -5.02 33.16
C ARG A 178 24.29 -6.30 33.18
N CYS A 179 24.10 -7.24 32.23
CA CYS A 179 24.67 -8.58 32.34
C CYS A 179 25.78 -8.92 31.33
N HIS A 180 25.96 -8.15 30.25
CA HIS A 180 26.97 -8.47 29.23
C HIS A 180 27.98 -7.33 29.06
N LYS A 181 29.26 -7.63 29.33
CA LYS A 181 30.37 -6.75 28.95
C LYS A 181 30.32 -6.54 27.44
N LYS A 182 30.18 -5.27 27.03
CA LYS A 182 30.11 -4.78 25.65
C LYS A 182 30.97 -5.61 24.69
N THR A 183 30.31 -6.36 23.82
CA THR A 183 30.74 -6.50 22.43
C THR A 183 29.67 -5.78 21.61
N GLY A 184 30.04 -4.95 20.64
CA GLY A 184 29.08 -4.14 19.85
C GLY A 184 28.07 -4.95 19.03
N SER A 185 28.05 -6.28 19.16
CA SER A 185 27.25 -7.25 18.42
C SER A 185 25.81 -7.41 18.92
N GLU A 186 25.43 -6.77 20.03
CA GLU A 186 24.08 -6.90 20.64
C GLU A 186 23.23 -5.63 20.52
N LEU A 187 23.73 -4.62 19.81
CA LEU A 187 23.00 -3.37 19.55
C LEU A 187 21.92 -3.61 18.50
N LEU A 188 20.67 -3.31 18.86
CA LEU A 188 19.57 -3.25 17.90
C LEU A 188 19.80 -2.07 16.95
N PHE A 189 19.50 -2.28 15.67
CA PHE A 189 19.39 -1.15 14.75
C PHE A 189 18.21 -0.27 15.20
N PRO A 190 18.33 1.07 15.10
CA PRO A 190 17.23 1.94 15.45
C PRO A 190 16.02 1.60 14.57
N PRO A 191 14.82 1.47 15.14
CA PRO A 191 13.62 1.24 14.36
C PRO A 191 13.40 2.44 13.42
N PHE A 192 12.93 2.16 12.22
CA PHE A 192 12.56 3.16 11.23
C PHE A 192 11.17 2.85 10.67
N VAL A 193 10.48 3.91 10.23
CA VAL A 193 9.18 3.79 9.57
C VAL A 193 9.39 4.01 8.08
N LEU A 194 8.95 3.05 7.27
CA LEU A 194 8.93 3.18 5.82
C LEU A 194 7.61 3.81 5.40
N THR A 195 7.60 5.13 5.29
CA THR A 195 6.46 5.93 4.85
C THR A 195 6.33 5.96 3.32
N HIS A 196 7.46 5.92 2.60
CA HIS A 196 7.54 6.02 1.14
C HIS A 196 7.46 4.65 0.47
N THR A 197 6.31 3.98 0.60
CA THR A 197 6.05 2.74 -0.13
C THR A 197 5.03 2.89 -1.26
N MET A 198 4.28 3.99 -1.27
CA MET A 198 3.38 4.35 -2.34
C MET A 198 4.17 4.67 -3.61
N ASP A 199 3.59 4.40 -4.77
CA ASP A 199 4.08 4.83 -6.09
C ASP A 199 5.45 4.31 -6.52
N GLY A 200 6.15 3.49 -5.72
CA GLY A 200 7.49 2.99 -6.10
C GLY A 200 7.53 2.25 -7.46
N ASN A 201 6.45 1.55 -7.84
CA ASN A 201 6.34 0.92 -9.16
C ASN A 201 6.01 1.94 -10.27
N TRP A 202 5.32 3.03 -9.94
CA TRP A 202 5.04 4.14 -10.85
C TRP A 202 6.32 4.93 -11.14
N GLU A 203 7.09 5.27 -10.11
CA GLU A 203 8.38 5.93 -10.22
C GLU A 203 9.37 5.10 -11.04
N GLN A 204 9.43 3.77 -10.80
CA GLN A 204 10.26 2.87 -11.60
C GLN A 204 9.83 2.87 -13.07
N TYR A 205 8.52 2.80 -13.34
CA TYR A 205 7.98 2.87 -14.70
C TYR A 205 8.36 4.19 -15.40
N CYS A 206 8.29 5.32 -14.70
CA CYS A 206 8.69 6.61 -15.24
C CYS A 206 10.20 6.62 -15.59
N ARG A 207 11.06 6.05 -14.73
CA ARG A 207 12.50 5.90 -15.01
C ARG A 207 12.76 5.03 -16.24
N ASP A 208 12.09 3.89 -16.35
CA ASP A 208 12.28 2.94 -17.45
C ASP A 208 11.84 3.53 -18.80
N ASN A 209 10.72 4.26 -18.82
CA ASN A 209 10.23 4.92 -20.04
C ASN A 209 11.17 6.04 -20.52
N ARG A 210 11.77 6.78 -19.58
CA ARG A 210 12.77 7.79 -19.92
C ARG A 210 14.02 7.16 -20.56
N GLN A 211 14.51 6.06 -19.99
CA GLN A 211 15.66 5.33 -20.55
C GLN A 211 15.38 4.85 -21.98
N ARG A 212 14.21 4.24 -22.23
CA ARG A 212 13.80 3.83 -23.58
C ARG A 212 13.75 5.00 -24.56
N SER A 213 13.22 6.15 -24.12
CA SER A 213 13.13 7.33 -24.98
C SER A 213 14.51 7.89 -25.33
N ALA A 214 15.45 7.87 -24.39
CA ALA A 214 16.84 8.27 -24.63
C ALA A 214 17.58 7.30 -25.57
N GLU A 215 17.40 5.98 -25.39
CA GLU A 215 17.96 4.96 -26.29
C GLU A 215 17.40 5.07 -27.72
N ASP A 216 16.11 5.39 -27.87
CA ASP A 216 15.47 5.63 -29.18
C ASP A 216 15.97 6.91 -29.87
N GLU A 217 16.35 7.94 -29.10
CA GLU A 217 16.96 9.18 -29.62
C GLU A 217 18.41 8.95 -30.05
N GLU A 218 19.22 8.25 -29.25
CA GLU A 218 20.60 7.87 -29.59
C GLU A 218 20.65 6.95 -30.83
N GLN A 219 19.69 6.04 -31.00
CA GLN A 219 19.59 5.21 -32.20
C GLN A 219 19.16 6.00 -33.45
N LYS A 220 18.43 7.10 -33.30
CA LYS A 220 18.10 8.01 -34.41
C LYS A 220 19.26 8.92 -34.80
N GLU A 221 20.11 9.32 -33.84
CA GLU A 221 21.30 10.15 -34.12
C GLU A 221 22.51 9.33 -34.61
N SER A 222 22.65 8.07 -34.18
CA SER A 222 23.71 7.16 -34.67
C SER A 222 23.45 6.58 -36.06
N GLY A 223 22.26 6.80 -36.63
CA GLY A 223 21.93 6.50 -38.03
C GLY A 223 22.73 7.30 -39.06
N ASP A 224 23.50 8.32 -38.65
CA ASP A 224 24.30 9.19 -39.54
C ASP A 224 25.79 9.30 -39.19
N ALA A 225 26.33 8.46 -38.30
CA ALA A 225 27.78 8.41 -38.05
C ALA A 225 28.29 7.01 -37.67
N SER A 226 29.03 6.40 -38.59
CA SER A 226 29.87 5.24 -38.32
C SER A 226 31.04 5.63 -37.40
N GLY A 227 31.06 5.14 -36.17
CA GLY A 227 32.21 5.29 -35.28
C GLY A 227 31.99 4.54 -33.97
N GLY A 228 32.58 3.36 -33.85
CA GLY A 228 32.50 2.55 -32.65
C GLY A 228 33.22 3.18 -31.46
N ALA A 229 32.53 3.25 -30.33
CA ALA A 229 33.12 3.32 -29.02
C ALA A 229 32.18 2.59 -28.05
N GLU A 230 32.67 1.50 -27.46
CA GLU A 230 32.03 0.84 -26.33
C GLU A 230 32.14 1.75 -25.10
N THR A 231 31.06 2.43 -24.75
CA THR A 231 30.92 3.10 -23.46
C THR A 231 30.24 2.16 -22.47
N SER A 232 30.99 1.79 -21.45
CA SER A 232 30.52 1.09 -20.26
C SER A 232 29.38 1.86 -19.59
N ASN A 233 28.16 1.30 -19.63
CA ASN A 233 26.98 1.83 -18.96
C ASN A 233 27.09 1.63 -17.44
N GLU A 234 27.83 2.51 -16.77
CA GLU A 234 27.61 2.74 -15.33
C GLU A 234 26.24 3.40 -15.17
N LYS A 235 25.24 2.62 -14.73
CA LYS A 235 23.91 3.11 -14.35
C LYS A 235 24.05 4.12 -13.20
N LYS A 236 24.28 5.39 -13.51
CA LYS A 236 24.04 6.47 -12.55
C LYS A 236 22.53 6.55 -12.31
N GLU A 237 22.10 6.17 -11.10
CA GLU A 237 20.78 6.52 -10.59
C GLU A 237 20.62 8.03 -10.69
N THR A 238 19.92 8.47 -11.72
CA THR A 238 19.64 9.88 -11.98
C THR A 238 18.27 10.16 -11.37
N GLU A 239 18.16 11.25 -10.60
CA GLU A 239 16.90 11.64 -9.95
C GLU A 239 15.77 11.78 -11.01
N LEU A 240 14.61 11.20 -10.70
CA LEU A 240 13.40 11.32 -11.51
C LEU A 240 12.94 12.78 -11.50
N SER A 241 12.64 13.36 -12.67
CA SER A 241 12.10 14.72 -12.72
C SER A 241 10.58 14.71 -12.62
N MET A 242 10.00 15.79 -12.07
CA MET A 242 8.55 15.97 -12.02
C MET A 242 7.92 15.95 -13.43
N ASP A 243 8.65 16.41 -14.44
CA ASP A 243 8.19 16.38 -15.84
C ASP A 243 8.00 14.94 -16.34
N ASP A 244 8.88 14.01 -15.96
CA ASP A 244 8.81 12.60 -16.34
C ASP A 244 7.51 11.94 -15.82
N GLU A 245 7.16 12.23 -14.56
CA GLU A 245 5.92 11.73 -13.97
C GLU A 245 4.68 12.28 -14.67
N ILE A 246 4.67 13.56 -14.99
CA ILE A 246 3.53 14.22 -15.63
C ILE A 246 3.32 13.70 -17.06
N ILE A 247 4.40 13.42 -17.80
CA ILE A 247 4.34 12.76 -19.11
C ILE A 247 3.70 11.37 -18.97
N ALA A 248 4.13 10.59 -17.98
CA ALA A 248 3.56 9.27 -17.72
C ALA A 248 2.06 9.35 -17.35
N TYR A 249 1.66 10.32 -16.52
CA TYR A 249 0.25 10.54 -16.18
C TYR A 249 -0.58 10.91 -17.42
N LYS A 250 -0.06 11.81 -18.28
CA LYS A 250 -0.71 12.16 -19.56
C LYS A 250 -0.94 10.93 -20.43
N SER A 251 0.06 10.07 -20.57
CA SER A 251 -0.02 8.84 -21.36
C SER A 251 -1.05 7.85 -20.81
N ALA A 252 -1.06 7.66 -19.48
CA ALA A 252 -2.03 6.81 -18.79
C ALA A 252 -3.48 7.33 -18.91
N VAL A 253 -3.68 8.65 -18.89
CA VAL A 253 -5.01 9.26 -19.10
C VAL A 253 -5.47 9.12 -20.55
N ARG A 254 -4.56 9.23 -21.52
CA ARG A 254 -4.87 9.11 -22.96
C ARG A 254 -5.22 7.69 -23.40
N GLY A 255 -4.88 6.70 -22.57
CA GLY A 255 -5.07 5.27 -22.88
C GLY A 255 -4.04 4.74 -23.87
N GLU A 256 -2.87 5.37 -23.93
CA GLU A 256 -1.70 4.88 -24.69
C GLU A 256 -1.10 3.64 -23.99
N GLU A 257 -1.29 3.53 -22.67
CA GLU A 257 -0.99 2.36 -21.85
C GLU A 257 -2.29 1.66 -21.39
N ALA A 258 -2.20 0.38 -21.01
CA ALA A 258 -3.27 -0.32 -20.33
C ALA A 258 -3.60 0.37 -18.98
N VAL A 259 -4.67 1.17 -18.97
CA VAL A 259 -5.11 2.02 -17.85
C VAL A 259 -5.08 1.30 -16.51
N TRP A 260 -5.53 0.04 -16.47
CA TRP A 260 -5.55 -0.74 -15.23
C TRP A 260 -4.15 -1.00 -14.66
N GLU A 261 -3.17 -1.30 -15.50
CA GLU A 261 -1.80 -1.53 -15.05
C GLU A 261 -1.15 -0.24 -14.55
N SER A 262 -1.38 0.89 -15.22
CA SER A 262 -0.94 2.21 -14.74
C SER A 262 -1.52 2.49 -13.33
N LEU A 263 -2.81 2.28 -13.14
CA LEU A 263 -3.48 2.49 -11.84
C LEU A 263 -2.97 1.56 -10.73
N ARG A 264 -2.58 0.33 -11.05
CA ARG A 264 -1.95 -0.59 -10.08
C ARG A 264 -0.57 -0.13 -9.65
N ARG A 265 0.18 0.52 -10.55
CA ARG A 265 1.51 1.07 -10.26
C ARG A 265 1.44 2.33 -9.39
N MET A 266 0.42 3.16 -9.58
CA MET A 266 0.11 4.38 -8.80
C MET A 266 -0.43 4.08 -7.38
N GLY A 267 -0.03 2.97 -6.75
CA GLY A 267 -0.57 2.56 -5.47
C GLY A 267 0.47 1.82 -4.65
N ARG A 268 0.02 1.04 -3.67
CA ARG A 268 0.90 0.17 -2.91
C ARG A 268 1.48 -0.93 -3.84
N PRO A 269 2.75 -1.33 -3.67
CA PRO A 269 3.35 -2.45 -4.40
C PRO A 269 2.56 -3.75 -4.29
N LEU A 270 1.81 -3.90 -3.19
CA LEU A 270 0.85 -4.98 -2.98
C LEU A 270 -0.09 -5.19 -4.17
N TRP A 271 -0.57 -4.12 -4.81
CA TRP A 271 -1.54 -4.22 -5.88
C TRP A 271 -0.92 -4.65 -7.20
N TYR A 272 0.27 -4.13 -7.51
CA TYR A 272 1.00 -4.47 -8.73
C TYR A 272 1.63 -5.88 -8.68
N GLY A 273 2.09 -6.31 -7.50
CA GLY A 273 2.66 -7.65 -7.32
C GLY A 273 1.64 -8.79 -7.32
N SER A 274 0.34 -8.47 -7.20
CA SER A 274 -0.72 -9.49 -7.23
C SER A 274 -0.87 -10.10 -8.63
N PRO A 275 -0.94 -11.44 -8.80
CA PRO A 275 -1.20 -12.04 -10.11
C PRO A 275 -2.68 -11.96 -10.53
N ASN A 276 -3.54 -11.42 -9.69
CA ASN A 276 -4.99 -11.46 -9.85
C ASN A 276 -5.50 -10.47 -10.90
N ASN A 277 -6.65 -10.79 -11.51
CA ASN A 277 -7.33 -9.87 -12.43
C ASN A 277 -7.92 -8.64 -11.69
N LYS A 278 -8.38 -7.64 -12.44
CA LYS A 278 -8.95 -6.39 -11.88
C LYS A 278 -10.05 -6.65 -10.83
N VAL A 279 -10.99 -7.53 -11.12
CA VAL A 279 -12.15 -7.80 -10.26
C VAL A 279 -11.71 -8.39 -8.92
N ASP A 280 -10.78 -9.32 -8.97
CA ASP A 280 -10.24 -10.01 -7.80
C ASP A 280 -9.37 -9.07 -6.95
N VAL A 281 -8.56 -8.21 -7.58
CA VAL A 281 -7.77 -7.19 -6.86
C VAL A 281 -8.69 -6.17 -6.17
N ILE A 282 -9.77 -5.72 -6.81
CA ILE A 282 -10.75 -4.81 -6.20
C ILE A 282 -11.49 -5.50 -5.04
N ALA A 283 -11.87 -6.77 -5.19
CA ALA A 283 -12.46 -7.55 -4.11
C ALA A 283 -11.51 -7.64 -2.92
N PHE A 284 -10.25 -7.99 -3.18
CA PHE A 284 -9.22 -8.07 -2.16
C PHE A 284 -8.97 -6.72 -1.46
N ALA A 285 -8.93 -5.61 -2.20
CA ALA A 285 -8.82 -4.27 -1.61
C ALA A 285 -10.02 -3.92 -0.71
N SER A 286 -11.23 -4.33 -1.10
CA SER A 286 -12.43 -4.14 -0.27
C SER A 286 -12.39 -4.97 1.02
N GLU A 287 -11.90 -6.21 0.95
CA GLU A 287 -11.70 -7.08 2.11
C GLU A 287 -10.62 -6.52 3.03
N LYS A 288 -9.53 -5.95 2.49
CA LYS A 288 -8.49 -5.28 3.29
C LYS A 288 -9.03 -4.09 4.09
N LEU A 289 -9.98 -3.33 3.56
CA LEU A 289 -10.71 -2.28 4.29
C LEU A 289 -11.71 -2.82 5.32
N MET A 290 -11.99 -4.12 5.28
CA MET A 290 -12.93 -4.83 6.14
C MET A 290 -12.23 -5.91 6.99
N LEU A 291 -10.91 -5.83 7.20
CA LEU A 291 -10.13 -6.81 7.98
C LEU A 291 -10.23 -8.26 7.48
N GLY A 292 -10.42 -8.46 6.17
CA GLY A 292 -10.58 -9.76 5.53
C GLY A 292 -12.04 -10.22 5.40
N GLU A 293 -12.98 -9.46 5.97
CA GLU A 293 -14.41 -9.77 5.90
C GLU A 293 -15.02 -9.39 4.56
N ASN A 294 -16.03 -10.14 4.11
CA ASN A 294 -16.70 -9.90 2.83
C ASN A 294 -17.73 -8.76 2.95
N PRO A 295 -17.56 -7.63 2.24
CA PRO A 295 -18.49 -6.49 2.34
C PRO A 295 -19.89 -6.76 1.77
N GLY A 296 -20.08 -7.87 1.05
CA GLY A 296 -21.39 -8.31 0.55
C GLY A 296 -22.26 -9.00 1.61
N VAL A 297 -21.76 -9.18 2.83
CA VAL A 297 -22.47 -9.87 3.92
C VAL A 297 -22.78 -8.89 5.04
N GLU A 298 -24.05 -8.83 5.46
CA GLU A 298 -24.51 -7.92 6.53
C GLU A 298 -23.75 -8.14 7.85
N THR A 299 -23.47 -9.39 8.22
CA THR A 299 -22.77 -9.73 9.47
C THR A 299 -21.32 -9.27 9.51
N SER A 300 -20.74 -8.84 8.38
CA SER A 300 -19.39 -8.29 8.31
C SER A 300 -19.30 -6.83 8.76
N TYR A 301 -20.43 -6.11 8.89
CA TYR A 301 -20.46 -4.72 9.36
C TYR A 301 -20.61 -4.66 10.89
N THR A 302 -19.47 -4.76 11.60
CA THR A 302 -19.44 -4.84 13.06
C THR A 302 -18.51 -3.78 13.66
N ALA A 303 -18.49 -3.69 14.99
CA ALA A 303 -17.52 -2.85 15.70
C ALA A 303 -16.05 -3.26 15.42
N HIS A 304 -15.79 -4.52 15.04
CA HIS A 304 -14.47 -4.99 14.67
C HIS A 304 -14.00 -4.37 13.35
N THR A 305 -14.82 -4.47 12.30
CA THR A 305 -14.57 -3.87 10.97
C THR A 305 -14.87 -2.37 10.91
N MET A 306 -15.15 -1.75 12.07
CA MET A 306 -15.59 -0.37 12.18
C MET A 306 -16.78 -0.03 11.26
N PHE A 307 -17.67 -1.01 11.04
CA PHE A 307 -18.82 -0.89 10.17
C PHE A 307 -18.48 -0.38 8.76
N GLY A 308 -17.25 -0.64 8.28
CA GLY A 308 -16.77 -0.21 6.96
C GLY A 308 -16.39 1.27 6.84
N VAL A 309 -16.37 2.05 7.93
CA VAL A 309 -16.09 3.51 7.87
C VAL A 309 -14.69 3.86 7.37
N ALA A 310 -13.74 2.92 7.40
CA ALA A 310 -12.43 3.11 6.78
C ALA A 310 -12.52 3.45 5.28
N SER A 311 -13.50 2.87 4.57
CA SER A 311 -13.78 3.19 3.17
C SER A 311 -14.16 4.67 2.96
N MET A 312 -14.83 5.31 3.94
CA MET A 312 -15.12 6.74 3.91
C MET A 312 -13.84 7.56 4.03
N LEU A 313 -12.98 7.23 5.00
CA LEU A 313 -11.74 7.95 5.23
C LEU A 313 -10.83 7.91 3.99
N CYS A 314 -10.74 6.73 3.38
CA CYS A 314 -10.01 6.49 2.14
C CYS A 314 -10.55 7.33 0.97
N ARG A 315 -11.87 7.36 0.75
CA ARG A 315 -12.44 8.09 -0.40
C ARG A 315 -12.55 9.59 -0.18
N LEU A 316 -12.73 10.06 1.05
CA LEU A 316 -12.93 11.50 1.34
C LEU A 316 -11.63 12.26 1.58
N GLY A 317 -10.50 11.56 1.73
CA GLY A 317 -9.23 12.15 2.16
C GLY A 317 -9.31 12.72 3.59
N VAL A 318 -10.18 12.15 4.44
CA VAL A 318 -10.37 12.59 5.82
C VAL A 318 -9.47 11.78 6.74
N ARG A 319 -8.75 12.47 7.62
CA ARG A 319 -7.78 11.84 8.52
C ARG A 319 -8.25 11.85 9.98
N PRO A 320 -7.90 10.83 10.78
CA PRO A 320 -8.05 10.89 12.23
C PRO A 320 -7.18 12.00 12.85
N TYR A 321 -7.62 12.56 13.97
CA TYR A 321 -6.75 13.43 14.77
C TYR A 321 -5.57 12.67 15.37
N LEU A 322 -4.45 13.37 15.55
CA LEU A 322 -3.19 12.82 16.06
C LEU A 322 -3.35 12.04 17.38
N THR A 323 -4.16 12.58 18.29
CA THR A 323 -4.41 12.03 19.63
C THR A 323 -5.51 10.98 19.66
N SER A 324 -6.16 10.71 18.52
CA SER A 324 -7.23 9.73 18.46
C SER A 324 -6.65 8.32 18.38
N THR A 325 -7.19 7.42 19.20
CA THR A 325 -6.89 5.97 19.10
C THR A 325 -7.31 5.39 17.75
N LEU A 326 -8.18 6.08 17.02
CA LEU A 326 -8.51 5.75 15.64
C LEU A 326 -7.29 5.81 14.72
N SER A 327 -6.35 6.73 14.95
CA SER A 327 -5.22 6.93 14.05
C SER A 327 -4.34 5.69 13.96
N SER A 328 -3.91 5.14 15.10
CA SER A 328 -3.13 3.89 15.13
C SER A 328 -3.96 2.69 14.65
N ARG A 329 -5.25 2.64 14.97
CA ARG A 329 -6.15 1.57 14.51
C ARG A 329 -6.33 1.58 12.99
N ALA A 330 -6.43 2.76 12.37
CA ALA A 330 -6.58 2.92 10.92
C ALA A 330 -5.37 2.35 10.17
N VAL A 331 -4.16 2.58 10.68
CA VAL A 331 -2.93 2.01 10.11
C VAL A 331 -2.89 0.50 10.32
N ALA A 332 -3.09 0.06 11.56
CA ALA A 332 -2.88 -1.32 11.96
C ALA A 332 -3.89 -2.31 11.38
N GLY A 333 -5.06 -1.83 10.94
CA GLY A 333 -6.16 -2.69 10.47
C GLY A 333 -6.83 -2.26 9.17
N PHE A 334 -6.66 -1.03 8.72
CA PHE A 334 -7.49 -0.48 7.64
C PHE A 334 -6.69 0.17 6.51
N MET A 335 -5.40 -0.16 6.38
CA MET A 335 -4.55 0.27 5.26
C MET A 335 -4.30 1.78 5.19
N ALA A 336 -4.51 2.53 6.28
CA ALA A 336 -4.01 3.90 6.36
C ALA A 336 -2.47 3.90 6.40
N THR A 337 -1.86 4.95 5.86
CA THR A 337 -0.42 5.20 5.94
C THR A 337 -0.11 5.89 7.25
N LEU A 338 0.89 5.40 7.98
CA LEU A 338 1.49 6.12 9.10
C LEU A 338 2.47 7.16 8.53
N VAL A 339 2.20 8.44 8.76
CA VAL A 339 3.04 9.53 8.26
C VAL A 339 4.05 9.97 9.32
N TYR A 340 3.61 10.04 10.57
CA TYR A 340 4.44 10.55 11.66
C TYR A 340 3.99 9.98 13.00
N VAL A 341 4.96 9.74 13.88
CA VAL A 341 4.75 9.43 15.29
C VAL A 341 5.34 10.58 16.07
N ASN A 342 4.58 11.14 17.01
CA ASN A 342 5.12 12.21 17.84
C ASN A 342 6.28 11.73 18.73
N TYR A 343 7.06 12.68 19.24
CA TYR A 343 8.23 12.38 20.07
C TYR A 343 7.87 11.55 21.33
N GLU A 344 6.70 11.79 21.91
CA GLU A 344 6.20 11.08 23.10
C GLU A 344 5.63 9.68 22.77
N ARG A 345 5.54 9.31 21.49
CA ARG A 345 5.04 8.03 20.96
C ARG A 345 3.61 7.68 21.31
N ASP A 346 2.81 8.65 21.73
CA ASP A 346 1.39 8.49 22.08
C ASP A 346 0.45 9.13 21.05
N GLY A 347 0.99 9.88 20.08
CA GLY A 347 0.27 10.51 18.99
C GLY A 347 0.69 9.99 17.62
N PHE A 348 -0.29 9.66 16.78
CA PHE A 348 -0.06 9.07 15.45
C PHE A 348 -0.70 9.95 14.38
N LEU A 349 0.07 10.41 13.40
CA LEU A 349 -0.46 11.03 12.20
C LEU A 349 -0.64 9.94 11.16
N SER A 350 -1.90 9.63 10.83
CA SER A 350 -2.23 8.70 9.77
C SER A 350 -3.15 9.35 8.74
N CYS A 351 -3.03 8.92 7.50
CA CYS A 351 -3.90 9.35 6.41
C CYS A 351 -4.04 8.25 5.37
N TYR A 352 -4.91 8.46 4.39
CA TYR A 352 -4.93 7.67 3.17
C TYR A 352 -4.31 8.53 2.08
N ASP A 353 -3.15 8.08 1.58
CA ASP A 353 -2.61 8.62 0.35
C ASP A 353 -3.54 8.26 -0.81
N SER A 354 -3.39 8.98 -1.93
CA SER A 354 -4.09 8.61 -3.16
C SER A 354 -3.72 7.17 -3.52
N ASP A 355 -4.67 6.24 -3.50
CA ASP A 355 -4.45 4.85 -3.85
C ASP A 355 -5.64 4.40 -4.70
N PRO A 356 -5.52 4.45 -6.04
CA PRO A 356 -6.64 4.18 -6.93
C PRO A 356 -7.26 2.81 -6.66
N VAL A 357 -6.43 1.78 -6.46
CA VAL A 357 -6.91 0.41 -6.23
C VAL A 357 -7.65 0.29 -4.90
N LEU A 358 -7.10 0.87 -3.82
CA LEU A 358 -7.76 0.86 -2.52
C LEU A 358 -9.09 1.62 -2.55
N THR A 359 -9.15 2.73 -3.27
CA THR A 359 -10.38 3.53 -3.41
C THR A 359 -11.44 2.81 -4.24
N PHE A 360 -11.05 1.95 -5.19
CA PHE A 360 -11.99 1.08 -5.91
C PHE A 360 -12.56 0.00 -4.98
N GLY A 361 -11.71 -0.57 -4.12
CA GLY A 361 -12.15 -1.43 -3.03
C GLY A 361 -13.13 -0.71 -2.09
N ALA A 362 -12.86 0.55 -1.75
CA ALA A 362 -13.74 1.37 -0.94
C ALA A 362 -15.10 1.63 -1.60
N THR A 363 -15.14 1.88 -2.92
CA THR A 363 -16.40 1.93 -3.69
C THR A 363 -17.16 0.62 -3.55
N LYS A 364 -16.48 -0.53 -3.67
CA LYS A 364 -17.12 -1.83 -3.46
C LYS A 364 -17.69 -1.99 -2.04
N VAL A 365 -16.99 -1.52 -1.00
CA VAL A 365 -17.53 -1.54 0.38
C VAL A 365 -18.85 -0.75 0.49
N TRP A 366 -18.99 0.38 -0.21
CA TRP A 366 -20.23 1.18 -0.15
C TRP A 366 -21.43 0.49 -0.80
N HIS A 367 -21.17 -0.33 -1.82
CA HIS A 367 -22.20 -0.81 -2.76
C HIS A 367 -22.31 -2.34 -2.88
N ALA A 368 -21.48 -3.11 -2.19
CA ALA A 368 -21.53 -4.58 -2.24
C ALA A 368 -22.82 -5.15 -1.63
N LEU A 369 -23.37 -4.45 -0.64
CA LEU A 369 -24.63 -4.77 0.02
C LEU A 369 -25.57 -3.57 -0.10
N ASP A 370 -26.79 -3.81 -0.60
CA ASP A 370 -27.77 -2.77 -0.83
C ASP A 370 -28.08 -2.01 0.47
N GLY A 371 -27.91 -0.68 0.42
CA GLY A 371 -28.14 0.20 1.56
C GLY A 371 -27.06 0.15 2.64
N ALA A 372 -25.93 -0.55 2.45
CA ALA A 372 -24.86 -0.64 3.44
C ALA A 372 -24.31 0.72 3.87
N LEU A 373 -24.14 1.65 2.91
CA LEU A 373 -23.70 3.02 3.18
C LEU A 373 -24.62 3.72 4.20
N ALA A 374 -25.93 3.69 3.97
CA ALA A 374 -26.91 4.34 4.83
C ALA A 374 -27.11 3.60 6.17
N LYS A 375 -27.10 2.27 6.15
CA LYS A 375 -27.42 1.42 7.31
C LYS A 375 -26.26 1.29 8.30
N PHE A 376 -25.02 1.22 7.82
CA PHE A 376 -23.86 0.89 8.66
C PHE A 376 -22.79 2.00 8.66
N ILE A 377 -22.40 2.45 7.47
CA ILE A 377 -21.19 3.28 7.30
C ILE A 377 -21.44 4.72 7.77
N LEU A 378 -22.49 5.39 7.28
CA LEU A 378 -22.81 6.78 7.62
C LEU A 378 -23.12 6.98 9.12
N PRO A 379 -23.89 6.10 9.79
CA PRO A 379 -24.09 6.20 11.24
C PRO A 379 -22.78 6.15 12.02
N GLN A 380 -21.86 5.27 11.63
CA GLN A 380 -20.55 5.17 12.28
C GLN A 380 -19.67 6.40 11.98
N LEU A 381 -19.70 6.94 10.75
CA LEU A 381 -19.03 8.19 10.42
C LEU A 381 -19.53 9.34 11.29
N SER A 382 -20.85 9.50 11.41
CA SER A 382 -21.49 10.51 12.25
C SER A 382 -21.01 10.41 13.70
N LYS A 383 -20.95 9.19 14.26
CA LYS A 383 -20.40 8.95 15.60
C LYS A 383 -18.94 9.39 15.75
N LEU A 384 -18.09 9.13 14.75
CA LEU A 384 -16.69 9.56 14.78
C LEU A 384 -16.54 11.09 14.73
N ILE A 385 -17.39 11.77 13.96
CA ILE A 385 -17.43 13.23 13.87
C ILE A 385 -17.86 13.84 15.21
N LEU A 386 -18.96 13.34 15.79
CA LEU A 386 -19.47 13.82 17.08
C LEU A 386 -18.47 13.61 18.21
N ASN A 387 -17.69 12.52 18.16
CA ASN A 387 -16.62 12.23 19.10
C ASN A 387 -15.32 13.00 18.83
N LYS A 388 -15.30 13.91 17.84
CA LYS A 388 -14.10 14.65 17.41
C LYS A 388 -12.91 13.72 17.15
N ALA A 389 -13.16 12.57 16.54
CA ALA A 389 -12.11 11.62 16.20
C ALA A 389 -11.44 11.93 14.85
N LEU A 390 -12.08 12.77 14.02
CA LEU A 390 -11.69 13.07 12.64
C LEU A 390 -11.44 14.57 12.45
N ASP A 391 -10.38 14.88 11.71
CA ASP A 391 -10.09 16.20 11.15
C ASP A 391 -10.90 16.37 9.86
N THR A 392 -12.14 16.86 10.01
CA THR A 392 -13.09 16.97 8.89
C THR A 392 -12.90 18.23 8.06
N GLY A 393 -12.08 19.20 8.50
CA GLY A 393 -12.22 20.58 8.06
C GLY A 393 -13.65 21.08 8.32
N GLY A 394 -14.34 21.54 7.28
CA GLY A 394 -15.77 21.84 7.31
C GLY A 394 -16.66 20.61 7.10
N VAL A 395 -17.67 20.39 7.97
CA VAL A 395 -18.66 19.31 7.78
C VAL A 395 -19.40 19.46 6.44
N GLY A 396 -19.69 20.69 6.01
CA GLY A 396 -20.32 20.97 4.72
C GLY A 396 -19.48 20.50 3.53
N GLU A 397 -18.16 20.73 3.56
CA GLU A 397 -17.25 20.26 2.52
C GLU A 397 -17.20 18.74 2.48
N MET A 398 -17.15 18.08 3.63
CA MET A 398 -17.16 16.62 3.69
C MET A 398 -18.47 16.05 3.12
N VAL A 399 -19.61 16.66 3.44
CA VAL A 399 -20.91 16.28 2.84
C VAL A 399 -20.89 16.48 1.32
N ALA A 400 -20.36 17.60 0.83
CA ALA A 400 -20.21 17.84 -0.59
C ALA A 400 -19.36 16.76 -1.27
N ARG A 401 -18.23 16.35 -0.67
CA ARG A 401 -17.39 15.25 -1.17
C ARG A 401 -18.17 13.93 -1.25
N ILE A 402 -18.99 13.60 -0.24
CA ILE A 402 -19.85 12.41 -0.25
C ILE A 402 -20.83 12.47 -1.42
N VAL A 403 -21.55 13.58 -1.58
CA VAL A 403 -22.53 13.76 -2.66
C VAL A 403 -21.86 13.64 -4.03
N MET A 404 -20.71 14.28 -4.22
CA MET A 404 -19.96 14.24 -5.47
C MET A 404 -19.46 12.84 -5.81
N LEU A 405 -19.03 12.05 -4.81
CA LEU A 405 -18.67 10.64 -5.02
C LEU A 405 -19.88 9.77 -5.37
N LEU A 406 -21.02 9.98 -4.69
CA LEU A 406 -22.25 9.26 -4.99
C LEU A 406 -22.77 9.55 -6.39
N ALA A 407 -22.70 10.80 -6.84
CA ALA A 407 -23.04 11.16 -8.21
C ALA A 407 -22.14 10.47 -9.23
N MET A 408 -20.83 10.42 -8.96
CA MET A 408 -19.87 9.75 -9.85
C MET A 408 -20.10 8.22 -9.87
N ASP A 409 -20.34 7.59 -8.72
CA ASP A 409 -20.68 6.18 -8.61
C ASP A 409 -21.96 5.85 -9.39
N LYS A 410 -22.98 6.71 -9.30
CA LYS A 410 -24.23 6.55 -10.05
C LYS A 410 -24.03 6.63 -11.55
N CYS A 411 -23.03 7.39 -12.02
CA CYS A 411 -22.70 7.46 -13.44
C CYS A 411 -22.12 6.16 -14.01
N VAL A 412 -21.51 5.31 -13.18
CA VAL A 412 -20.89 4.05 -13.62
C VAL A 412 -21.72 2.81 -13.27
N GLU A 413 -22.85 2.99 -12.56
CA GLU A 413 -23.83 1.94 -12.27
C GLU A 413 -24.51 1.43 -13.56
N LYS A 414 -24.68 0.10 -13.70
CA LYS A 414 -25.39 -0.49 -14.86
C LYS A 414 -26.90 -0.55 -14.59
N ASN A 415 -27.68 -0.15 -15.59
CA ASN A 415 -29.15 0.01 -15.52
C ASN A 415 -29.95 -1.25 -15.17
N SER A 416 -29.38 -2.47 -15.27
CA SER A 416 -30.17 -3.71 -15.19
C SER A 416 -30.38 -4.24 -13.76
N ASN A 417 -29.47 -4.00 -12.80
CA ASN A 417 -29.57 -4.58 -11.45
C ASN A 417 -29.23 -3.60 -10.29
N GLY A 418 -28.97 -2.32 -10.57
CA GLY A 418 -28.61 -1.34 -9.53
C GLY A 418 -27.24 -1.56 -8.85
N ARG A 419 -26.50 -2.58 -9.30
CA ARG A 419 -25.16 -2.92 -8.78
C ARG A 419 -24.07 -2.27 -9.60
N LEU A 420 -23.09 -1.70 -8.92
CA LEU A 420 -21.85 -1.24 -9.53
C LEU A 420 -21.06 -2.42 -10.11
N ASP A 421 -20.64 -2.25 -11.35
CA ASP A 421 -19.76 -3.19 -12.02
C ASP A 421 -18.30 -2.88 -11.67
N ASN A 422 -17.58 -3.84 -11.10
CA ASN A 422 -16.16 -3.70 -10.76
C ASN A 422 -15.31 -3.39 -12.00
N GLU A 423 -15.77 -3.77 -13.19
CA GLU A 423 -15.09 -3.42 -14.45
C GLU A 423 -15.20 -1.92 -14.76
N CYS A 424 -16.31 -1.28 -14.38
CA CYS A 424 -16.61 0.13 -14.65
C CYS A 424 -16.06 1.11 -13.60
N ILE A 425 -15.66 0.62 -12.42
CA ILE A 425 -15.07 1.47 -11.37
C ILE A 425 -13.80 2.17 -11.90
N GLY A 426 -13.74 3.48 -11.69
CA GLY A 426 -12.62 4.34 -12.08
C GLY A 426 -12.61 4.78 -13.55
N GLN A 427 -13.68 4.49 -14.31
CA GLN A 427 -13.80 4.96 -15.69
C GLN A 427 -14.15 6.45 -15.77
N PHE A 428 -13.71 7.08 -16.85
CA PHE A 428 -14.20 8.40 -17.24
C PHE A 428 -15.60 8.28 -17.83
N VAL A 429 -16.49 9.19 -17.42
CA VAL A 429 -17.86 9.29 -17.94
C VAL A 429 -18.06 10.63 -18.63
N PRO A 430 -18.96 10.72 -19.62
CA PRO A 430 -19.36 12.00 -20.20
C PRO A 430 -19.82 12.97 -19.11
N LEU A 431 -19.32 14.20 -19.14
CA LEU A 431 -19.66 15.22 -18.15
C LEU A 431 -21.17 15.52 -18.13
N GLU A 432 -21.82 15.47 -19.30
CA GLU A 432 -23.28 15.57 -19.42
C GLU A 432 -24.01 14.55 -18.52
N LYS A 433 -23.59 13.28 -18.53
CA LYS A 433 -24.19 12.23 -17.69
C LYS A 433 -24.03 12.53 -16.20
N PHE A 434 -22.88 13.09 -15.80
CA PHE A 434 -22.63 13.48 -14.43
C PHE A 434 -23.49 14.66 -13.97
N LEU A 435 -23.63 15.67 -14.82
CA LEU A 435 -24.50 16.83 -14.56
C LEU A 435 -25.99 16.42 -14.54
N ASP A 436 -26.40 15.46 -15.37
CA ASP A 436 -27.74 14.88 -15.37
C ASP A 436 -28.04 14.15 -14.05
N VAL A 437 -27.08 13.35 -13.56
CA VAL A 437 -27.22 12.67 -12.25
C VAL A 437 -27.35 13.68 -11.11
N LEU A 438 -26.61 14.78 -11.16
CA LEU A 438 -26.75 15.90 -10.22
C LEU A 438 -28.04 16.71 -10.42
N GLN A 439 -28.82 16.43 -11.47
CA GLN A 439 -30.04 17.13 -11.83
C GLN A 439 -29.82 18.63 -12.08
N VAL A 440 -28.66 19.00 -12.63
CA VAL A 440 -28.29 20.41 -12.88
C VAL A 440 -29.30 21.10 -13.81
N GLY A 441 -29.83 20.39 -14.80
CA GLY A 441 -30.87 20.93 -15.69
C GLY A 441 -32.22 21.22 -15.01
N ALA A 442 -32.45 20.69 -13.81
CA ALA A 442 -33.64 20.94 -13.00
C ALA A 442 -33.39 21.93 -11.85
N MET A 443 -32.14 22.36 -11.62
CA MET A 443 -31.83 23.35 -10.59
C MET A 443 -32.34 24.73 -11.00
N SER A 444 -32.82 25.48 -10.01
CA SER A 444 -33.14 26.89 -10.18
C SER A 444 -31.88 27.66 -10.59
N ILE A 445 -31.92 28.38 -11.71
CA ILE A 445 -30.85 29.32 -12.08
C ILE A 445 -30.90 30.45 -11.04
N ILE A 446 -29.77 30.88 -10.49
CA ILE A 446 -29.74 31.98 -9.53
C ILE A 446 -28.82 33.05 -10.10
N ASN A 447 -29.37 34.23 -10.37
CA ASN A 447 -28.59 35.38 -10.79
C ASN A 447 -27.91 36.04 -9.59
N LYS A 448 -26.78 36.71 -9.86
CA LYS A 448 -26.08 37.53 -8.88
C LYS A 448 -27.02 38.64 -8.38
N GLY A 449 -27.57 38.48 -7.16
CA GLY A 449 -28.56 39.39 -6.57
C GLY A 449 -29.88 38.77 -6.14
N GLU A 450 -30.00 37.44 -6.07
CA GLU A 450 -31.11 36.69 -5.42
C GLU A 450 -32.52 36.88 -6.03
N SER A 451 -32.62 37.39 -7.26
CA SER A 451 -33.91 37.36 -7.99
C SER A 451 -34.06 36.02 -8.69
N GLU A 452 -35.27 35.45 -8.63
CA GLU A 452 -35.62 34.33 -9.50
C GLU A 452 -35.41 34.74 -10.97
N PRO A 453 -34.73 33.90 -11.76
CA PRO A 453 -34.42 34.15 -13.15
C PRO A 453 -35.73 34.26 -13.93
N SER A 454 -35.80 35.17 -14.90
CA SER A 454 -36.90 35.12 -15.86
C SER A 454 -36.81 33.83 -16.68
N ASP A 455 -37.95 33.24 -17.07
CA ASP A 455 -38.02 32.06 -17.96
C ASP A 455 -37.18 32.22 -19.24
N ASP A 456 -36.89 33.46 -19.65
CA ASP A 456 -36.07 33.84 -20.80
C ASP A 456 -34.58 33.44 -20.69
N GLU A 457 -34.07 33.06 -19.51
CA GLU A 457 -32.66 32.71 -19.31
C GLU A 457 -32.35 31.22 -19.48
N LYS A 458 -33.39 30.38 -19.50
CA LYS A 458 -33.25 28.92 -19.64
C LYS A 458 -32.58 28.50 -20.97
N PRO A 459 -32.92 29.08 -22.13
CA PRO A 459 -32.23 28.76 -23.38
C PRO A 459 -30.73 29.11 -23.34
N ALA A 460 -30.36 30.22 -22.71
CA ALA A 460 -28.96 30.61 -22.57
C ALA A 460 -28.18 29.67 -21.64
N PHE A 461 -28.82 29.19 -20.57
CA PHE A 461 -28.26 28.16 -19.69
C PHE A 461 -28.07 26.82 -20.41
N GLU A 462 -29.07 26.37 -21.17
CA GLU A 462 -28.97 25.15 -21.99
C GLU A 462 -27.88 25.27 -23.07
N GLU A 463 -27.76 26.45 -23.71
CA GLU A 463 -26.67 26.73 -24.65
C GLU A 463 -25.30 26.67 -23.94
N TRP A 464 -25.17 27.27 -22.75
CA TRP A 464 -23.95 27.17 -21.94
C TRP A 464 -23.63 25.71 -21.57
N LEU A 465 -24.63 24.94 -21.14
CA LEU A 465 -24.48 23.53 -20.79
C LEU A 465 -24.01 22.71 -21.99
N SER A 466 -24.51 23.02 -23.19
CA SER A 466 -24.13 22.32 -24.43
C SER A 466 -22.63 22.45 -24.77
N LYS A 467 -21.94 23.48 -24.27
CA LYS A 467 -20.49 23.68 -24.47
C LYS A 467 -19.65 22.61 -23.78
N TRP A 468 -20.22 21.91 -22.80
CA TRP A 468 -19.60 20.78 -22.11
C TRP A 468 -19.69 19.45 -22.87
N LYS A 469 -20.34 19.43 -24.04
CA LYS A 469 -20.40 18.24 -24.89
C LYS A 469 -18.99 17.78 -25.28
N GLY A 470 -18.72 16.49 -25.05
CA GLY A 470 -17.41 15.89 -25.31
C GLY A 470 -16.36 16.15 -24.22
N TRP A 471 -16.75 16.71 -23.09
CA TRP A 471 -15.95 16.67 -21.86
C TRP A 471 -16.30 15.45 -21.03
N TYR A 472 -15.32 15.01 -20.23
CA TYR A 472 -15.37 13.82 -19.42
C TYR A 472 -14.85 14.10 -18.02
N VAL A 473 -15.39 13.38 -17.04
CA VAL A 473 -15.03 13.45 -15.63
C VAL A 473 -14.81 12.03 -15.11
N GLY A 474 -13.89 11.84 -14.17
CA GLY A 474 -13.59 10.51 -13.65
C GLY A 474 -12.73 10.56 -12.40
N TYR A 475 -13.34 10.28 -11.25
CA TYR A 475 -12.64 10.18 -9.97
C TYR A 475 -13.33 9.19 -9.04
N THR A 476 -12.59 8.68 -8.05
CA THR A 476 -13.11 7.74 -7.03
C THR A 476 -12.85 8.21 -5.60
N HIS A 477 -12.03 9.24 -5.43
CA HIS A 477 -11.65 9.77 -4.14
C HIS A 477 -11.20 11.23 -4.22
N PHE A 478 -11.05 11.85 -3.05
CA PHE A 478 -10.53 13.19 -2.85
C PHE A 478 -9.13 13.16 -2.23
N VAL A 479 -8.26 14.06 -2.66
CA VAL A 479 -6.92 14.28 -2.10
C VAL A 479 -6.78 15.72 -1.62
N GLN A 480 -6.09 15.90 -0.50
CA GLN A 480 -5.80 17.23 0.02
C GLN A 480 -4.70 17.89 -0.80
N LEU A 481 -4.98 19.05 -1.40
CA LEU A 481 -3.99 19.85 -2.10
C LEU A 481 -3.15 20.63 -1.09
N ILE A 482 -1.86 20.81 -1.42
CA ILE A 482 -0.88 21.52 -0.58
C ILE A 482 -0.80 23.01 -0.97
N GLY A 483 -1.11 23.34 -2.21
CA GLY A 483 -1.05 24.70 -2.74
C GLY A 483 -2.03 24.92 -3.89
N GLU A 484 -1.87 26.04 -4.57
CA GLU A 484 -2.68 26.40 -5.73
C GLU A 484 -2.44 25.40 -6.89
N PRO A 485 -3.49 24.80 -7.46
CA PRO A 485 -3.35 23.81 -8.52
C PRO A 485 -2.88 24.46 -9.81
N ASN A 486 -1.95 23.79 -10.48
CA ASN A 486 -1.50 24.11 -11.83
C ASN A 486 -1.91 22.99 -12.81
N GLU A 487 -1.48 23.07 -14.07
CA GLU A 487 -1.79 22.05 -15.07
C GLU A 487 -1.27 20.65 -14.65
N ASP A 488 -0.08 20.58 -14.05
CA ASP A 488 0.52 19.33 -13.58
C ASP A 488 -0.33 18.69 -12.49
N THR A 489 -0.88 19.51 -11.58
CA THR A 489 -1.82 19.07 -10.56
C THR A 489 -3.05 18.42 -11.21
N LEU A 490 -3.58 19.00 -12.29
CA LEU A 490 -4.72 18.42 -13.00
C LEU A 490 -4.37 17.08 -13.64
N TRP A 491 -3.20 16.94 -14.27
CA TRP A 491 -2.75 15.67 -14.86
C TRP A 491 -2.52 14.58 -13.83
N PHE A 492 -1.91 14.93 -12.68
CA PHE A 492 -1.80 14.04 -11.53
C PHE A 492 -3.17 13.55 -11.07
N LEU A 493 -4.13 14.46 -10.84
CA LEU A 493 -5.47 14.09 -10.38
C LEU A 493 -6.21 13.21 -11.40
N LEU A 494 -6.18 13.58 -12.69
CA LEU A 494 -6.78 12.79 -13.77
C LEU A 494 -6.17 11.38 -13.85
N GLY A 495 -4.83 11.29 -13.80
CA GLY A 495 -4.09 10.04 -13.86
C GLY A 495 -4.53 9.06 -12.77
N ARG A 496 -4.64 9.56 -11.55
CA ARG A 496 -5.00 8.76 -10.36
C ARG A 496 -6.50 8.57 -10.14
N ARG A 497 -7.35 9.16 -10.98
CA ARG A 497 -8.81 9.20 -10.77
C ARG A 497 -9.14 9.84 -9.41
N ALA A 498 -8.55 10.99 -9.15
CA ALA A 498 -8.74 11.77 -7.94
C ALA A 498 -9.41 13.12 -8.25
N ALA A 499 -10.09 13.66 -7.24
CA ALA A 499 -10.50 15.05 -7.16
C ALA A 499 -9.70 15.75 -6.04
N GLY A 500 -9.56 17.07 -6.11
CA GLY A 500 -8.80 17.86 -5.14
C GLY A 500 -9.69 18.49 -4.08
N VAL A 501 -9.11 18.68 -2.90
CA VAL A 501 -9.64 19.50 -1.81
C VAL A 501 -8.65 20.64 -1.59
N PHE A 502 -9.13 21.88 -1.65
CA PHE A 502 -8.26 23.02 -1.45
C PHE A 502 -7.77 23.14 0.00
N PRO A 503 -6.61 23.77 0.23
CA PRO A 503 -6.16 24.09 1.58
C PRO A 503 -7.20 24.91 2.37
N PRO A 504 -7.24 24.73 3.71
CA PRO A 504 -8.09 25.57 4.57
C PRO A 504 -7.82 27.06 4.36
N ASN A 505 -8.87 27.87 4.42
CA ASN A 505 -8.83 29.33 4.23
C ASN A 505 -8.47 29.80 2.81
N GLN A 506 -8.51 28.92 1.80
CA GLN A 506 -8.48 29.36 0.42
C GLN A 506 -9.76 30.13 0.07
N HIS A 507 -9.62 31.28 -0.57
CA HIS A 507 -10.77 32.04 -1.04
C HIS A 507 -11.29 31.51 -2.38
N GLY A 508 -12.60 31.28 -2.46
CA GLY A 508 -13.32 31.09 -3.72
C GLY A 508 -13.89 29.69 -3.94
N ALA A 509 -13.13 28.62 -3.69
CA ALA A 509 -13.57 27.25 -3.92
C ALA A 509 -13.00 26.28 -2.89
N ASP A 510 -13.78 25.27 -2.52
CA ASP A 510 -13.39 24.23 -1.55
C ASP A 510 -12.92 22.92 -2.23
N LEU A 511 -13.47 22.62 -3.41
CA LEU A 511 -13.23 21.38 -4.16
C LEU A 511 -12.77 21.66 -5.59
N LEU A 512 -11.89 20.80 -6.11
CA LEU A 512 -11.41 20.81 -7.48
C LEU A 512 -11.78 19.49 -8.16
N ILE A 513 -12.60 19.54 -9.21
CA ILE A 513 -12.96 18.35 -9.99
C ILE A 513 -12.34 18.50 -11.38
N PRO A 514 -11.29 17.71 -11.72
CA PRO A 514 -10.67 17.80 -13.01
C PRO A 514 -11.55 17.17 -14.10
N ILE A 515 -11.55 17.79 -15.27
CA ILE A 515 -12.28 17.33 -16.46
C ILE A 515 -11.36 17.36 -17.68
N LEU A 516 -11.64 16.49 -18.64
CA LEU A 516 -10.83 16.32 -19.85
C LEU A 516 -11.71 16.33 -21.09
N ARG A 517 -11.25 16.93 -22.19
CA ARG A 517 -11.96 16.91 -23.47
C ARG A 517 -11.56 15.70 -24.32
N ARG A 518 -12.53 15.04 -24.97
CA ARG A 518 -12.40 13.80 -25.76
C ARG A 518 -11.25 13.76 -26.77
N GLY A 519 -10.85 14.91 -27.34
CA GLY A 519 -9.69 15.00 -28.23
C GLY A 519 -8.36 14.57 -27.58
N GLN A 520 -8.37 14.35 -26.26
CA GLN A 520 -7.24 13.91 -25.45
C GLN A 520 -7.48 12.52 -24.82
N MET A 521 -8.45 11.72 -25.28
CA MET A 521 -8.76 10.38 -24.72
C MET A 521 -9.23 9.37 -25.78
N ARG A 522 -8.80 8.10 -25.65
CA ARG A 522 -9.57 6.96 -26.18
C ARG A 522 -10.46 6.39 -25.07
N CYS A 523 -11.77 6.42 -25.26
CA CYS A 523 -12.70 5.63 -24.42
C CYS A 523 -12.57 4.16 -24.80
N HIS A 524 -12.56 3.26 -23.81
CA HIS A 524 -12.73 1.82 -24.01
C HIS A 524 -14.21 1.48 -24.21
#